data_AF-A0A1N6GDU4-F1
#
_entry.id   AF-A0A1N6GDU4-F1
#
_cell.length_a   1.000
_cell.length_b   1.000
_cell.length_c   1.000
_cell.angle_alpha   90.00
_cell.angle_beta   90.00
_cell.angle_gamma   90.00
#
_symmetry.space_group_name_H-M   'P 1'
#
loop_
_entity.id
_entity.type
_entity.pdbx_description
1 polymer ?
#
loop_
_entity_poly.entity_id
_entity_poly.type
_entity_poly.pdbx_seq_one_letter_code
_entity_poly.pdbx_strand_id
1 'polypeptide(L)'
;MKQNKTPMRIFLVSLFLCLLIELIAYKELSFYHTTNLTFYGASLFLIIGLFGASFSSGFFDFFNYSMRKTAFNIRKGRHSDEEFTIKPLSKLIGKGYFLFLKVGSALLVVSLITLLAYYLIER
;
A
#
# COMPACT_ATOMS: atom_id res chain seq x y z
N MET A 1 -11.16 22.09 -10.95
CA MET A 1 -9.98 21.19 -10.79
C MET A 1 -9.40 21.33 -9.39
N LYS A 2 -9.77 20.45 -8.44
CA LYS A 2 -9.24 20.50 -7.07
C LYS A 2 -7.84 19.86 -7.08
N GLN A 3 -6.81 20.67 -6.88
CA GLN A 3 -5.41 20.27 -7.07
C GLN A 3 -5.04 19.03 -6.23
N ASN A 4 -4.67 17.92 -6.90
CA ASN A 4 -4.09 16.71 -6.33
C ASN A 4 -2.65 16.93 -5.81
N LYS A 5 -2.37 18.06 -5.14
CA LYS A 5 -1.03 18.41 -4.68
C LYS A 5 -0.57 17.57 -3.47
N THR A 6 -1.49 16.91 -2.77
CA THR A 6 -1.20 16.10 -1.58
C THR A 6 -0.30 14.89 -1.87
N PRO A 7 -0.60 13.99 -2.82
CA PRO A 7 0.28 12.85 -3.12
C PRO A 7 1.65 13.28 -3.65
N MET A 8 1.71 14.32 -4.49
CA MET A 8 2.99 14.79 -5.04
C MET A 8 3.90 15.38 -3.95
N ARG A 9 3.35 16.12 -2.99
CA ARG A 9 4.12 16.63 -1.84
C ARG A 9 4.69 15.50 -0.99
N ILE A 10 3.87 14.49 -0.68
CA ILE A 10 4.30 13.35 0.12
C ILE A 10 5.39 12.57 -0.62
N PHE A 11 5.21 12.34 -1.92
CA PHE A 11 6.23 11.73 -2.77
C PHE A 11 7.56 12.51 -2.73
N LEU A 12 7.54 13.82 -2.93
CA LEU A 12 8.74 14.65 -2.90
C LEU A 12 9.44 14.63 -1.54
N VAL A 13 8.67 14.70 -0.45
CA VAL A 13 9.21 14.61 0.91
C VAL A 13 9.83 13.24 1.16
N SER A 14 9.16 12.15 0.77
CA SER A 14 9.68 10.79 0.91
C SER A 14 10.95 10.58 0.10
N LEU A 15 10.98 11.04 -1.15
CA LEU A 15 12.17 10.94 -2.02
C LEU A 15 13.34 11.73 -1.44
N PHE A 16 13.10 12.96 -0.99
CA PHE A 16 14.11 13.78 -0.33
C PHE A 16 14.64 13.11 0.94
N LEU A 17 13.76 12.51 1.74
CA LEU A 17 14.14 11.79 2.95
C LEU A 17 15.00 10.55 2.63
N CYS A 18 14.69 9.80 1.57
CA CYS A 18 15.52 8.69 1.10
C CYS A 18 16.93 9.16 0.72
N LEU A 19 17.05 10.24 -0.05
CA LEU A 19 18.35 10.81 -0.45
C LEU A 19 19.15 11.36 0.75
N LEU A 20 18.46 11.98 1.71
CA LEU A 20 19.09 12.44 2.94
C LEU A 20 19.66 11.28 3.77
N ILE A 21 18.88 10.20 3.94
CA ILE A 21 19.34 9.01 4.65
C ILE A 21 20.52 8.39 3.93
N GLU A 22 20.49 8.32 2.60
CA GLU A 22 21.60 7.82 1.80
C GLU A 22 22.88 8.62 2.05
N LEU A 23 22.79 9.95 1.97
CA LEU A 23 23.92 10.84 2.19
C LEU A 23 24.49 10.74 3.62
N ILE A 24 23.64 10.60 4.63
CA ILE A 24 24.07 10.49 6.04
C ILE A 24 24.69 9.12 6.31
N ALA A 25 24.08 8.04 5.82
CA ALA A 25 24.47 6.67 6.14
C ALA A 25 25.67 6.19 5.32
N TYR A 26 25.67 6.46 4.02
CA TYR A 26 26.66 5.94 3.07
C TYR A 26 27.72 6.98 2.67
N LYS A 27 27.48 8.27 2.92
CA LYS A 27 28.37 9.41 2.57
C LYS A 27 28.68 9.56 1.08
N GLU A 28 28.14 8.68 0.25
CA GLU A 28 28.27 8.66 -1.20
C GLU A 28 26.88 8.43 -1.79
N LEU A 29 26.63 9.00 -2.96
CA LEU A 29 25.43 8.73 -3.75
C LEU A 29 25.79 7.67 -4.78
N SER A 30 25.18 6.48 -4.65
CA SER A 30 25.35 5.39 -5.61
C SER A 30 23.98 4.89 -6.03
N PHE A 31 23.83 4.57 -7.32
CA PHE A 31 22.55 4.10 -7.83
C PHE A 31 22.07 2.83 -7.11
N TYR A 32 23.01 2.01 -6.60
CA TYR A 32 22.70 0.85 -5.78
C TYR A 32 22.01 1.20 -4.45
N HIS A 33 22.55 2.18 -3.72
CA HIS A 33 21.99 2.60 -2.44
C HIS A 33 20.65 3.33 -2.64
N THR A 34 20.57 4.21 -3.64
CA THR A 34 19.32 4.90 -3.99
C THR A 34 18.21 3.92 -4.32
N THR A 35 18.49 2.86 -5.10
CA THR A 35 17.51 1.83 -5.44
C THR A 35 16.94 1.14 -4.20
N ASN A 36 17.81 0.74 -3.27
CA ASN A 36 17.39 -0.01 -2.09
C ASN A 36 16.55 0.87 -1.16
N LEU A 37 16.99 2.11 -0.92
CA LEU A 37 16.30 3.03 -0.03
C LEU A 37 14.94 3.46 -0.58
N THR A 38 14.86 3.74 -1.88
CA THR A 38 13.59 4.05 -2.53
C THR A 38 12.67 2.82 -2.61
N PHE A 39 13.21 1.61 -2.74
CA PHE A 39 12.44 0.36 -2.67
C PHE A 39 11.84 0.14 -1.27
N TYR A 40 12.62 0.34 -0.20
CA TYR A 40 12.10 0.25 1.17
C TYR A 40 11.00 1.29 1.42
N GLY A 41 11.21 2.53 0.97
CA GLY A 41 10.16 3.56 1.01
C GLY A 41 8.90 3.14 0.24
N ALA A 42 9.06 2.71 -1.01
CA ALA A 42 7.96 2.25 -1.86
C ALA A 42 7.18 1.09 -1.22
N SER A 43 7.88 0.08 -0.69
CA SER A 43 7.26 -1.11 -0.10
C SER A 43 6.37 -0.75 1.09
N LEU A 44 6.81 0.16 1.98
CA LEU A 44 6.00 0.61 3.12
C LEU A 44 4.68 1.24 2.64
N PHE A 45 4.74 2.17 1.68
CA PHE A 45 3.53 2.79 1.14
C PHE A 45 2.63 1.80 0.39
N LEU A 46 3.21 0.90 -0.41
CA LEU A 46 2.47 -0.09 -1.16
C LEU A 46 1.81 -1.13 -0.26
N ILE A 47 2.47 -1.59 0.80
CA ILE A 47 1.88 -2.49 1.79
C ILE A 47 0.63 -1.83 2.37
N ILE A 48 0.74 -0.61 2.91
CA ILE A 48 -0.41 0.10 3.49
C ILE A 48 -1.52 0.32 2.44
N GLY A 49 -1.14 0.75 1.23
CA GLY A 49 -2.08 1.01 0.14
C GLY A 49 -2.82 -0.24 -0.34
N LEU A 50 -2.11 -1.36 -0.48
CA LEU A 50 -2.67 -2.64 -0.91
C LEU A 50 -3.54 -3.26 0.18
N PHE A 51 -3.12 -3.19 1.45
CA PHE A 51 -3.98 -3.61 2.56
C PHE A 51 -5.28 -2.79 2.58
N GLY A 52 -5.17 -1.46 2.49
CA GLY A 52 -6.34 -0.58 2.41
C GLY A 52 -7.24 -0.89 1.22
N ALA A 53 -6.67 -1.20 0.04
CA ALA A 53 -7.43 -1.63 -1.12
C ALA A 53 -8.14 -2.97 -0.88
N SER A 54 -7.45 -3.95 -0.28
CA SER A 54 -8.03 -5.24 0.08
C SER A 54 -9.20 -5.09 1.06
N PHE A 55 -9.08 -4.22 2.07
CA PHE A 55 -10.18 -3.92 2.98
C PHE A 55 -11.35 -3.22 2.27
N SER A 56 -11.08 -2.28 1.37
CA SER A 56 -12.10 -1.57 0.59
C SER A 56 -12.81 -2.47 -0.43
N SER A 57 -12.15 -3.52 -0.93
CA SER A 57 -12.68 -4.39 -1.99
C SER A 57 -13.84 -5.30 -1.57
N GLY A 58 -14.11 -5.43 -0.26
CA GLY A 58 -15.08 -6.38 0.26
C GLY A 58 -14.53 -7.79 0.45
N PHE A 59 -13.23 -8.03 0.19
CA PHE A 59 -12.56 -9.29 0.48
C PHE A 59 -12.78 -9.74 1.94
N PHE A 60 -12.58 -8.82 2.90
CA PHE A 60 -12.81 -9.12 4.32
C PHE A 60 -14.29 -9.29 4.67
N ASP A 61 -15.21 -8.66 3.95
CA ASP A 61 -16.65 -8.87 4.16
C ASP A 61 -17.05 -10.27 3.71
N PHE A 62 -16.55 -10.71 2.55
CA PHE A 62 -16.73 -12.06 2.05
C PHE A 62 -16.10 -13.11 2.98
N PHE A 63 -14.88 -12.84 3.49
CA PHE A 63 -14.22 -13.72 4.45
C PHE A 63 -15.03 -13.85 5.74
N ASN A 64 -15.49 -12.73 6.32
CA ASN A 64 -16.31 -12.74 7.53
C ASN A 64 -17.64 -13.49 7.32
N TYR A 65 -18.30 -13.26 6.18
CA TYR A 65 -19.51 -13.97 5.80
C TYR A 65 -19.26 -15.49 5.68
N SER A 66 -18.18 -15.88 5.00
CA SER A 66 -17.83 -17.29 4.79
C SER A 66 -17.49 -18.01 6.10
N MET A 67 -16.68 -17.39 6.96
CA MET A 67 -16.32 -17.92 8.28
C MET A 67 -17.55 -18.11 9.17
N ARG A 68 -18.46 -17.13 9.19
CA ARG A 68 -19.70 -17.23 9.97
C ARG A 68 -20.66 -18.26 9.40
N LYS A 69 -20.79 -18.37 8.07
CA LYS A 69 -21.59 -19.42 7.42
C LYS A 69 -21.09 -20.80 7.79
N THR A 70 -19.78 -21.02 7.76
CA THR A 70 -19.16 -22.29 8.18
C THR A 70 -19.35 -22.55 9.68
N ALA A 71 -19.13 -21.55 10.53
CA ALA A 71 -19.32 -21.68 11.98
C ALA A 71 -20.79 -21.95 12.36
N PHE A 72 -21.75 -21.33 11.65
CA PHE A 72 -23.19 -21.53 11.87
C PHE A 72 -23.64 -22.91 11.39
N ASN A 73 -23.14 -23.37 10.25
CA ASN A 73 -23.39 -24.72 9.73
C ASN A 73 -22.86 -25.81 10.68
N ILE A 74 -21.77 -25.55 11.41
CA ILE A 74 -21.23 -26.46 12.42
C ILE A 74 -22.08 -26.47 13.70
N ARG A 75 -22.81 -25.38 14.04
CA ARG A 75 -23.41 -25.19 15.37
C ARG A 75 -24.84 -25.69 15.54
N LYS A 76 -25.70 -25.74 14.50
CA LYS A 76 -26.94 -26.57 14.42
C LYS A 76 -27.86 -26.13 13.28
N GLY A 77 -28.51 -27.10 12.62
CA GLY A 77 -29.53 -26.90 11.59
C GLY A 77 -30.86 -26.36 12.12
N ARG A 78 -30.96 -25.07 12.41
CA ARG A 78 -32.25 -24.41 12.64
C ARG A 78 -32.31 -23.03 11.98
N HIS A 79 -33.36 -22.88 11.17
CA HIS A 79 -34.05 -21.66 10.83
C HIS A 79 -33.80 -20.53 11.82
N SER A 80 -33.09 -19.51 11.36
CA SER A 80 -33.29 -18.14 11.80
C SER A 80 -32.79 -17.26 10.66
N ASP A 81 -33.70 -16.87 9.78
CA ASP A 81 -33.54 -15.74 8.85
C ASP A 81 -33.50 -14.43 9.67
N GLU A 82 -32.62 -14.36 10.66
CA GLU A 82 -32.29 -13.10 11.30
C GLU A 82 -31.50 -12.32 10.25
N GLU A 83 -32.18 -11.34 9.65
CA GLU A 83 -31.66 -10.45 8.63
C GLU A 83 -30.36 -9.83 9.15
N PHE A 84 -29.23 -10.41 8.74
CA PHE A 84 -27.90 -10.10 9.24
C PHE A 84 -27.48 -8.71 8.75
N THR A 85 -27.94 -7.65 9.41
CA THR A 85 -27.55 -6.27 9.14
C THR A 85 -26.16 -5.99 9.72
N ILE A 86 -25.13 -6.63 9.17
CA ILE A 86 -23.74 -6.28 9.45
C ILE A 86 -23.37 -5.13 8.51
N LYS A 87 -22.92 -4.00 9.07
CA LYS A 87 -22.32 -2.94 8.26
C LYS A 87 -21.02 -3.47 7.65
N PRO A 88 -20.92 -3.56 6.30
CA PRO A 88 -19.73 -4.10 5.66
C PRO A 88 -18.52 -3.21 5.93
N LEU A 89 -17.42 -3.83 6.29
CA LEU A 89 -16.13 -3.19 6.57
C LEU A 89 -15.63 -2.43 5.34
N SER A 90 -15.90 -2.94 4.13
CA SER A 90 -15.60 -2.23 2.87
C SER A 90 -16.24 -0.85 2.77
N LYS A 91 -17.44 -0.64 3.35
CA LYS A 91 -18.11 0.68 3.37
C LYS A 91 -17.52 1.64 4.41
N LEU A 92 -16.79 1.11 5.40
CA LEU A 92 -16.10 1.92 6.42
C LEU A 92 -14.72 2.37 5.94
N ILE A 93 -14.04 1.57 5.09
CA ILE A 93 -12.79 1.97 4.47
C ILE A 93 -13.08 2.95 3.32
N GLY A 94 -12.76 4.23 3.57
CA GLY A 94 -12.79 5.26 2.54
C GLY A 94 -11.69 5.11 1.48
N LYS A 95 -11.62 6.06 0.54
CA LYS A 95 -10.64 6.05 -0.57
C LYS A 95 -9.22 6.50 -0.21
N GLY A 96 -8.86 6.53 1.09
CA GLY A 96 -7.56 7.01 1.57
C GLY A 96 -6.38 6.18 1.07
N TYR A 97 -6.59 4.88 0.84
CA TYR A 97 -5.57 3.95 0.34
C TYR A 97 -5.00 4.33 -1.04
N PHE A 98 -5.78 5.04 -1.87
CA PHE A 98 -5.32 5.52 -3.19
C PHE A 98 -4.13 6.47 -3.08
N LEU A 99 -4.03 7.24 -2.00
CA LEU A 99 -2.90 8.12 -1.77
C LEU A 99 -1.63 7.30 -1.59
N PHE A 100 -1.67 6.30 -0.70
CA PHE A 100 -0.55 5.41 -0.42
C PHE A 100 -0.13 4.63 -1.66
N LEU A 101 -1.10 4.12 -2.45
CA LEU A 101 -0.81 3.46 -3.72
C LEU A 101 -0.13 4.38 -4.74
N LYS A 102 -0.60 5.62 -4.89
CA LYS A 102 0.01 6.59 -5.83
C LYS A 102 1.43 6.96 -5.43
N VAL A 103 1.66 7.22 -4.14
CA VAL A 103 3.01 7.56 -3.63
C VAL A 103 3.94 6.37 -3.74
N GLY A 104 3.50 5.19 -3.29
CA GLY A 104 4.29 3.96 -3.32
C GLY A 104 4.64 3.51 -4.74
N SER A 105 3.69 3.59 -5.69
CA SER A 105 3.96 3.27 -7.10
C SER A 105 4.93 4.27 -7.74
N ALA A 106 4.81 5.56 -7.44
CA ALA A 106 5.76 6.56 -7.94
C ALA A 106 7.18 6.33 -7.41
N LEU A 107 7.34 6.01 -6.11
CA LEU A 107 8.62 5.63 -5.53
C LEU A 107 9.17 4.33 -6.15
N LEU A 108 8.31 3.35 -6.41
CA LEU A 108 8.70 2.11 -7.08
C LEU A 108 9.23 2.36 -8.50
N VAL A 109 8.58 3.24 -9.27
CA VAL A 109 9.07 3.65 -10.59
C VAL A 109 10.46 4.26 -10.48
N VAL A 110 10.70 5.15 -9.51
CA VAL A 110 12.05 5.70 -9.29
C VAL A 110 13.04 4.60 -8.96
N SER A 111 12.70 3.68 -8.05
CA SER A 111 13.56 2.55 -7.68
C SER A 111 13.94 1.67 -8.87
N LEU A 112 13.01 1.43 -9.80
CA LEU A 112 13.27 0.69 -11.03
C LEU A 112 14.17 1.48 -12.00
N ILE A 113 13.95 2.79 -12.12
CA ILE A 113 14.80 3.66 -12.96
C ILE A 113 16.22 3.72 -12.43
N THR A 114 16.41 3.87 -11.11
CA THR A 114 17.75 3.88 -10.50
C THR A 114 18.42 2.52 -10.61
N LEU A 115 17.65 1.43 -10.55
CA LEU A 115 18.19 0.08 -10.75
C LEU A 115 18.67 -0.10 -12.19
N LEU A 116 17.89 0.37 -13.16
CA LEU A 116 18.31 0.36 -14.56
C LEU A 116 19.55 1.24 -14.78
N ALA A 117 19.60 2.42 -14.17
CA ALA A 117 20.76 3.32 -14.25
C ALA A 117 22.02 2.65 -13.65
N TYR A 118 21.90 1.97 -12.52
CA TYR A 118 22.99 1.19 -11.92
C TYR A 118 23.57 0.18 -12.92
N TYR A 119 22.69 -0.60 -13.58
CA TYR A 119 23.10 -1.62 -14.55
C TYR A 119 23.62 -1.10 -15.89
N LEU A 120 23.29 0.14 -16.27
CA LEU A 120 23.69 0.73 -17.55
C LEU A 120 24.89 1.67 -17.45
N ILE A 121 25.12 2.28 -16.29
CA ILE A 121 26.09 3.36 -16.10
C ILE A 121 27.21 2.94 -15.14
N GLU A 122 26.87 2.29 -14.03
CA GLU A 122 27.80 2.07 -12.91
C GLU A 122 28.41 0.66 -12.91
N ARG A 123 27.73 -0.32 -13.52
CA ARG A 123 28.18 -1.71 -13.68
C ARG A 123 28.50 -2.04 -15.13
#